data_AF-A0A942BI65-F1
#
_entry.id   AF-A0A942BI65-F1
#
_cell.length_a   1.000
_cell.length_b   1.000
_cell.length_c   1.000
_cell.angle_alpha   90.00
_cell.angle_beta   90.00
_cell.angle_gamma   90.00
#
_symmetry.space_group_name_H-M   'P 1'
#
loop_
_entity.id
_entity.type
_entity.pdbx_description
1 polymer ?
#
loop_
_entity_poly.entity_id
_entity_poly.type
_entity_poly.pdbx_seq_one_letter_code
_entity_poly.pdbx_strand_id
1 'polypeptide(L)'
;MPENNRVYGRYKGQGLVLIGVHIDPDVKQRNAIIKQQGVTYPVCEDKFADKPNGVGRAYHIEYIPTIFVIDKTGKIIAVDPPKLEEAVKQALAK
;
A
#
# COMPACT_ATOMS: atom_id res chain seq x y z
N MET A 1 -4.55 7.47 -7.43
CA MET A 1 -5.39 6.51 -6.68
C MET A 1 -6.29 7.28 -5.72
N PRO A 2 -7.46 7.76 -6.21
CA PRO A 2 -8.32 8.67 -5.45
C PRO A 2 -8.82 8.06 -4.13
N GLU A 3 -9.17 6.78 -4.12
CA GLU A 3 -9.62 6.09 -2.90
C GLU A 3 -8.52 6.00 -1.84
N ASN A 4 -7.31 5.58 -2.21
CA ASN A 4 -6.19 5.47 -1.26
C ASN A 4 -5.86 6.82 -0.61
N ASN A 5 -5.87 7.90 -1.40
CA ASN A 5 -5.67 9.26 -0.88
C ASN A 5 -6.80 9.67 0.08
N ARG A 6 -8.06 9.35 -0.25
CA ARG A 6 -9.22 9.64 0.60
C ARG A 6 -9.12 8.91 1.95
N VAL A 7 -8.84 7.61 1.91
CA VAL A 7 -8.68 6.77 3.10
C VAL A 7 -7.50 7.23 3.94
N TYR A 8 -6.34 7.48 3.31
CA TYR A 8 -5.18 8.03 4.00
C TYR A 8 -5.51 9.36 4.69
N GLY A 9 -6.08 10.32 3.97
CA GLY A 9 -6.43 11.62 4.54
C GLY A 9 -7.41 11.53 5.71
N ARG A 10 -8.36 10.60 5.64
CA ARG A 10 -9.37 10.40 6.70
C ARG A 10 -8.81 9.78 7.97
N TYR A 11 -7.95 8.76 7.84
CA TYR A 11 -7.50 7.96 8.99
C TYR A 11 -6.05 8.23 9.42
N LYS A 12 -5.33 9.11 8.72
CA LYS A 12 -4.00 9.57 9.15
C LYS A 12 -4.09 10.17 10.55
N GLY A 13 -3.20 9.73 11.44
CA GLY A 13 -3.20 10.13 12.85
C GLY A 13 -4.22 9.38 13.72
N GLN A 14 -5.04 8.49 13.16
CA GLN A 14 -6.01 7.66 13.88
C GLN A 14 -5.56 6.18 13.97
N GLY A 15 -4.27 5.92 13.82
CA GLY A 15 -3.69 4.58 13.85
C GLY A 15 -3.52 3.93 12.47
N LEU A 16 -3.99 4.54 11.38
CA LEU A 16 -3.68 4.07 10.03
C LEU A 16 -2.28 4.53 9.61
N VAL A 17 -1.47 3.56 9.17
CA VAL A 17 -0.27 3.78 8.36
C VAL A 17 -0.56 3.25 6.96
N LEU A 18 -0.35 4.08 5.94
CA LEU A 18 -0.45 3.68 4.54
C LEU A 18 0.90 3.94 3.87
N ILE A 19 1.46 2.89 3.25
CA ILE A 19 2.73 2.94 2.53
C ILE A 19 2.50 2.36 1.15
N GLY A 20 2.78 3.14 0.11
CA GLY A 20 2.92 2.59 -1.24
C GLY A 20 4.29 1.93 -1.39
N VAL A 21 4.34 0.67 -1.82
CA VAL A 21 5.61 -0.02 -2.09
C VAL A 21 5.81 -0.10 -3.59
N HIS A 22 6.86 0.56 -4.08
CA HIS A 22 7.27 0.48 -5.48
C HIS A 22 8.24 -0.69 -5.66
N ILE A 23 7.81 -1.73 -6.37
CA ILE A 23 8.55 -2.99 -6.56
C ILE A 23 9.20 -3.11 -7.95
N ASP A 24 9.21 -2.04 -8.74
CA ASP A 24 9.83 -1.99 -10.06
C ASP A 24 11.17 -1.22 -10.01
N PRO A 25 12.22 -1.63 -10.73
CA PRO A 25 13.47 -0.87 -10.80
C PRO A 25 13.33 0.53 -11.44
N ASP A 26 12.27 0.84 -12.21
CA ASP A 26 12.10 2.15 -12.85
C ASP A 26 11.59 3.22 -11.86
N VAL A 27 12.55 3.95 -11.27
CA VAL A 27 12.30 5.07 -10.36
C VAL A 27 11.68 6.30 -11.07
N LYS A 28 11.92 6.48 -12.37
CA LYS A 28 11.35 7.63 -13.12
C LYS A 28 9.85 7.44 -13.30
N GLN A 29 9.44 6.22 -13.66
CA GLN A 29 8.03 5.87 -13.79
C GLN A 29 7.29 6.05 -12.46
N ARG A 30 7.88 5.64 -11.33
CA ARG A 30 7.34 5.88 -9.98
C ARG A 30 7.00 7.35 -9.74
N ASN A 31 7.97 8.24 -9.96
CA ASN A 31 7.79 9.67 -9.68
C ASN A 31 6.74 10.30 -10.60
N ALA A 32 6.67 9.87 -11.86
CA ALA A 32 5.64 10.30 -12.80
C ALA A 32 4.24 9.89 -12.33
N ILE A 33 4.07 8.63 -11.90
CA ILE A 33 2.79 8.12 -11.38
C ILE A 33 2.39 8.87 -10.10
N ILE A 34 3.32 9.04 -9.15
CA ILE A 34 3.05 9.79 -7.89
C ILE A 34 2.50 11.18 -8.21
N LYS A 35 3.14 11.90 -9.14
CA LYS A 35 2.73 13.24 -9.54
C LYS A 35 1.39 13.24 -10.28
N GLN A 36 1.22 12.36 -11.27
CA GLN A 36 0.00 12.26 -12.09
C GLN A 36 -1.22 11.87 -11.25
N GLN A 37 -1.03 10.96 -10.30
CA GLN A 37 -2.10 10.41 -9.47
C GLN A 37 -2.34 11.20 -8.17
N GLY A 38 -1.57 12.26 -7.94
CA GLY A 38 -1.64 13.10 -6.75
C GLY A 38 -1.45 12.32 -5.46
N VAL A 39 -0.56 11.33 -5.42
CA VAL A 39 -0.36 10.47 -4.25
C VAL A 39 0.11 11.30 -3.06
N THR A 40 -0.62 11.23 -1.94
CA THR A 40 -0.35 12.05 -0.74
C THR A 40 0.21 11.26 0.44
N TYR A 41 0.26 9.93 0.33
CA TYR A 41 0.85 9.03 1.30
C TYR A 41 2.32 8.70 0.95
N PRO A 42 3.14 8.31 1.94
CA PRO A 42 4.52 7.90 1.68
C PRO A 42 4.62 6.74 0.69
N VAL A 43 5.60 6.81 -0.21
CA VAL A 43 5.94 5.72 -1.14
C VAL A 43 7.39 5.34 -0.91
N CYS A 44 7.64 4.07 -0.58
CA CYS A 44 8.98 3.51 -0.48
C CYS A 44 9.36 2.74 -1.75
N GLU A 45 10.65 2.54 -1.92
CA GLU A 45 11.21 1.72 -2.99
C GLU A 45 11.71 0.41 -2.39
N ASP A 46 11.32 -0.70 -2.99
CA ASP A 46 11.88 -2.00 -2.64
C ASP A 46 13.27 -2.15 -3.26
N LYS A 47 14.30 -1.87 -2.45
CA LYS A 47 15.71 -2.03 -2.85
C LYS A 47 16.13 -3.48 -3.10
N PHE A 48 15.27 -4.44 -2.77
CA PHE A 48 15.49 -5.88 -2.94
C PHE A 48 14.54 -6.47 -3.97
N ALA A 49 13.93 -5.66 -4.84
CA ALA A 49 12.94 -6.11 -5.82
C ALA A 49 13.40 -7.30 -6.69
N ASP A 50 14.71 -7.39 -6.99
CA ASP A 50 15.31 -8.49 -7.75
C ASP A 50 15.74 -9.70 -6.88
N LYS A 51 15.75 -9.54 -5.55
CA LYS A 51 16.26 -10.53 -4.58
C LYS A 51 15.15 -11.41 -3.98
N PRO A 52 15.47 -12.61 -3.47
CA PRO A 52 14.46 -13.51 -2.89
C PRO A 52 13.68 -12.90 -1.72
N ASN A 53 14.28 -11.95 -1.01
CA ASN A 53 13.71 -11.20 0.10
C ASN A 53 13.00 -9.89 -0.31
N GLY A 54 12.84 -9.63 -1.61
CA GLY A 54 12.04 -8.52 -2.10
C GLY A 54 10.57 -8.66 -1.69
N VAL A 55 9.91 -7.53 -1.48
CA VAL A 55 8.50 -7.44 -1.07
C VAL A 55 7.59 -8.16 -2.06
N GLY A 56 7.86 -8.00 -3.37
CA GLY A 56 7.10 -8.66 -4.43
C GLY A 56 7.03 -10.18 -4.26
N ARG A 57 8.15 -10.81 -3.89
CA ARG A 57 8.21 -12.27 -3.63
C ARG A 57 7.63 -12.62 -2.27
N ALA A 58 7.97 -11.87 -1.23
CA ALA A 58 7.52 -12.13 0.14
C ALA A 58 5.99 -12.05 0.31
N TYR A 59 5.33 -11.16 -0.44
CA TYR A 59 3.88 -10.99 -0.44
C TYR A 59 3.18 -11.70 -1.60
N HIS A 60 3.90 -12.49 -2.39
CA HIS A 60 3.36 -13.23 -3.55
C HIS A 60 2.55 -12.33 -4.51
N ILE A 61 3.11 -11.19 -4.89
CA ILE A 61 2.44 -10.22 -5.77
C ILE A 61 2.33 -10.78 -7.19
N GLU A 62 1.11 -10.91 -7.68
CA GLU A 62 0.83 -11.37 -9.06
C GLU A 62 0.55 -10.21 -10.02
N TYR A 63 0.02 -9.09 -9.53
CA TYR A 63 -0.28 -7.92 -10.34
C TYR A 63 -0.18 -6.62 -9.54
N ILE A 64 -0.03 -5.50 -10.25
CA ILE A 64 0.05 -4.15 -9.67
C ILE A 64 -1.11 -3.31 -10.21
N PRO A 65 -1.84 -2.56 -9.36
CA PRO A 65 -1.69 -2.51 -7.91
C PRO A 65 -2.30 -3.73 -7.20
N THR A 66 -1.72 -4.12 -6.05
CA THR A 66 -2.35 -5.01 -5.07
C THR A 66 -2.32 -4.32 -3.71
N ILE A 67 -3.42 -4.39 -2.96
CA ILE A 67 -3.53 -3.78 -1.62
C ILE A 67 -3.61 -4.86 -0.55
N PHE A 68 -2.80 -4.71 0.50
CA PHE A 68 -2.89 -5.53 1.71
C PHE A 68 -3.36 -4.66 2.87
N VAL A 69 -4.32 -5.16 3.64
CA VAL A 69 -4.76 -4.53 4.88
C VAL A 69 -4.31 -5.41 6.04
N ILE A 70 -3.49 -4.82 6.91
CA ILE A 70 -2.86 -5.49 8.05
C ILE A 70 -3.44 -4.88 9.33
N ASP A 71 -3.89 -5.72 10.25
CA ASP A 71 -4.40 -5.27 11.55
C ASP A 71 -3.27 -4.97 12.56
N LYS A 72 -3.63 -4.43 13.74
CA LYS A 72 -2.64 -4.06 14.78
C LYS A 72 -1.84 -5.25 15.32
N THR A 73 -2.28 -6.48 15.10
CA THR A 73 -1.56 -7.71 15.49
C THR A 73 -0.57 -8.17 14.43
N GLY A 74 -0.47 -7.45 13.30
CA GLY A 74 0.40 -7.80 12.18
C GLY A 74 -0.19 -8.84 11.24
N LYS A 75 -1.49 -9.15 11.36
CA LYS A 75 -2.16 -10.13 10.49
C LYS A 75 -2.76 -9.44 9.28
N ILE A 76 -2.55 -10.04 8.10
CA ILE A 76 -3.28 -9.65 6.89
C ILE A 76 -4.75 -10.06 7.07
N ILE A 77 -5.65 -9.08 7.07
CA ILE A 77 -7.10 -9.31 7.20
C ILE A 77 -7.85 -9.15 5.88
N ALA A 78 -7.23 -8.52 4.87
CA ALA A 78 -7.76 -8.41 3.53
C ALA A 78 -6.65 -8.27 2.49
N VAL A 79 -6.88 -8.83 1.31
CA VAL A 79 -6.06 -8.66 0.10
C VAL A 79 -7.00 -8.18 -1.01
N ASP A 80 -6.63 -7.09 -1.67
CA ASP A 80 -7.41 -6.36 -2.66
C ASP A 80 -8.91 -6.21 -2.32
N PRO A 81 -9.25 -5.60 -1.17
CA PRO A 81 -10.63 -5.49 -0.76
C PRO A 81 -11.42 -4.58 -1.73
N PRO A 82 -12.64 -4.96 -2.14
CA PRO A 82 -13.48 -4.12 -3.01
C PRO A 82 -13.92 -2.81 -2.35
N LYS A 83 -13.79 -2.73 -1.01
CA LYS A 83 -14.07 -1.54 -0.19
C LYS A 83 -12.93 -1.34 0.79
N LEU A 84 -11.90 -0.61 0.37
CA LEU A 84 -10.70 -0.36 1.18
C LEU A 84 -11.03 0.25 2.54
N GLU A 85 -11.93 1.24 2.58
CA GLU A 85 -12.29 1.96 3.79
C GLU A 85 -12.91 1.05 4.87
N GLU A 86 -13.72 0.07 4.48
CA GLU A 86 -14.33 -0.88 5.42
C GLU A 86 -13.30 -1.84 5.99
N ALA A 87 -12.37 -2.33 5.16
CA ALA A 87 -11.26 -3.17 5.63
C ALA A 87 -10.35 -2.40 6.61
N VAL A 88 -10.08 -1.12 6.34
CA VAL A 88 -9.32 -0.26 7.26
C VAL A 88 -10.05 -0.07 8.59
N LYS A 89 -11.36 0.19 8.58
CA LYS A 89 -12.14 0.29 9.83
C LYS A 89 -12.04 -1.00 10.65
N GLN A 90 -12.13 -2.16 10.01
CA GLN A 90 -11.98 -3.46 10.69
C GLN A 90 -10.59 -3.64 11.28
N ALA A 91 -9.53 -3.26 10.55
CA ALA A 91 -8.16 -3.30 11.05
C ALA A 91 -7.95 -2.38 12.27
N LEU A 92 -8.57 -1.20 12.26
CA LEU A 92 -8.47 -0.22 13.34
C LEU A 92 -9.30 -0.58 14.58
N ALA A 93 -10.36 -1.37 14.41
CA ALA A 93 -11.25 -1.80 15.48
C ALA A 93 -10.69 -2.98 16.32
N LYS A 94 -9.69 -3.69 15.80
CA LYS A 94 -8.93 -4.70 16.56
C LYS A 94 -7.86 -4.06 17.45
#